data_AF-A0AAF1ATP1-F1
#
_entry.id   AF-A0AAF1ATP1-F1
#
_cell.length_a   1.000
_cell.length_b   1.000
_cell.length_c   1.000
_cell.angle_alpha   90.00
_cell.angle_beta   90.00
_cell.angle_gamma   90.00
#
_symmetry.space_group_name_H-M   'P 1'
#
loop_
_entity.id
_entity.type
_entity.pdbx_description
1 polymer ?
#
loop_
_entity_poly.entity_id
_entity_poly.type
_entity_poly.pdbx_seq_one_letter_code
_entity_poly.pdbx_strand_id
1 'polypeptide(L)'
;MDTEVEKKLYNACVKGDVRMLEALIREDELTLARVSISSCFNQTPLHLASMLGHFEFAEVLLSHKSDFANRLDSQGRSALHLASANGYANIVKLLLVHNEKMCSVPDEDERTPLHLAVMNGQYDCVDVLMKADSESNDQGLDKVLHMCVMYNRLDVLILILDKNQIDLSEVKDEEGDTILHYAAGLRRMQIVKYLVANRSEAEVNFKNRKGLTALDTIEEMLKDAKSMEIKKLLVSAGTKKMEEEPVGTGTFNKLLNITKKVRKFTIFQDKMETRDETLLVAASVIAAMAYTSAISPPGGVASMDAASYSVSDPWYFSYFLAPGSSLLAYFYASVSNTFWVFNTISFIAALSVIFLYVSGASLKQRIFVWSIRGSMWITLSAMIFAYEAAVRATTPKYNQNHRTLTTVRIGLYSWLALMVIAVLVVVFRVCRYTVRTIKTVRAKSNKKKEASIVPTSTQIVISHDQN
;
A
#
# COMPACT_ATOMS: atom_id res chain seq x y z
N MET A 1 11.24 -14.28 43.48
CA MET A 1 10.39 -15.34 42.90
C MET A 1 9.36 -14.69 41.97
N ASP A 2 8.68 -13.64 42.43
CA ASP A 2 7.71 -12.86 41.64
C ASP A 2 8.26 -12.34 40.29
N THR A 3 9.50 -11.83 40.25
CA THR A 3 10.10 -11.27 39.01
C THR A 3 10.39 -12.30 37.91
N GLU A 4 10.60 -13.58 38.25
CA GLU A 4 10.87 -14.62 37.26
C GLU A 4 9.58 -15.09 36.59
N VAL A 5 8.50 -15.23 37.37
CA VAL A 5 7.17 -15.57 36.87
C VAL A 5 6.62 -14.45 35.99
N GLU A 6 6.77 -13.18 36.42
CA GLU A 6 6.43 -12.01 35.62
C GLU A 6 7.18 -11.98 34.28
N LYS A 7 8.48 -12.30 34.28
CA LYS A 7 9.28 -12.35 33.04
C LYS A 7 8.85 -13.49 32.12
N LYS A 8 8.50 -14.66 32.68
CA LYS A 8 7.95 -15.78 31.90
C LYS A 8 6.59 -15.42 31.29
N LEU A 9 5.72 -14.79 32.07
CA LEU A 9 4.42 -14.32 31.61
C LEU A 9 4.56 -13.23 30.55
N TYR A 10 5.47 -12.26 30.73
CA TYR A 10 5.79 -11.25 29.72
C TYR A 10 6.21 -11.90 28.40
N ASN A 11 7.16 -12.83 28.46
CA ASN A 11 7.62 -13.55 27.25
C ASN A 11 6.50 -14.35 26.58
N ALA A 12 5.62 -14.97 27.37
CA ALA A 12 4.45 -15.66 26.85
C ALA A 12 3.49 -14.68 26.14
N CYS A 13 3.24 -13.51 26.74
CA CYS A 13 2.42 -12.45 26.14
C CYS A 13 3.03 -11.91 24.85
N VAL A 14 4.35 -11.65 24.82
CA VAL A 14 5.03 -11.16 23.61
C VAL A 14 4.93 -12.17 22.47
N LYS A 15 5.08 -13.46 22.77
CA LYS A 15 5.02 -14.55 21.78
C LYS A 15 3.60 -15.00 21.44
N GLY A 16 2.61 -14.70 22.28
CA GLY A 16 1.26 -15.26 22.17
C GLY A 16 1.20 -16.75 22.56
N ASP A 17 2.08 -17.22 23.44
CA ASP A 17 2.19 -18.65 23.79
C ASP A 17 1.12 -19.07 24.81
N VAL A 18 0.00 -19.57 24.29
CA VAL A 18 -1.15 -20.03 25.09
C VAL A 18 -0.78 -21.20 26.01
N ARG A 19 0.09 -22.11 25.56
CA ARG A 19 0.46 -23.29 26.36
C ARG A 19 1.27 -22.88 27.59
N MET A 20 2.19 -21.93 27.40
CA MET A 20 2.96 -21.38 28.50
C MET A 20 2.05 -20.62 29.47
N LEU A 21 1.08 -19.86 28.96
CA LEU A 21 0.08 -19.17 29.80
C LEU A 21 -0.71 -20.16 30.66
N GLU A 22 -1.27 -21.21 30.07
CA GLU A 22 -2.01 -22.24 30.81
C GLU A 22 -1.13 -22.96 31.84
N ALA A 23 0.13 -23.25 31.51
CA ALA A 23 1.06 -23.85 32.44
C ALA A 23 1.29 -22.94 33.67
N LEU A 24 1.51 -21.65 33.45
CA LEU A 24 1.68 -20.67 34.52
C LEU A 24 0.40 -20.51 35.38
N ILE A 25 -0.78 -20.56 34.77
CA ILE A 25 -2.07 -20.50 35.49
C ILE A 25 -2.27 -21.75 36.35
N ARG A 26 -1.86 -22.94 35.87
CA ARG A 26 -1.94 -24.20 36.64
C ARG A 26 -0.95 -24.24 37.81
N GLU A 27 0.21 -23.62 37.65
CA GLU A 27 1.23 -23.54 38.72
C GLU A 27 0.78 -22.64 39.87
N ASP A 28 0.18 -21.48 39.57
CA ASP A 28 -0.37 -20.57 40.57
C ASP A 28 -1.54 -19.76 40.00
N GLU A 29 -2.74 -20.02 40.53
CA GLU A 29 -4.00 -19.37 40.11
C GLU A 29 -4.01 -17.86 40.41
N LEU A 30 -3.20 -17.39 41.37
CA LEU A 30 -3.11 -15.98 41.74
C LEU A 30 -2.10 -15.20 40.87
N THR A 31 -1.35 -15.85 39.98
CA THR A 31 -0.41 -15.19 39.07
C THR A 31 -1.06 -14.07 38.28
N LEU A 32 -2.25 -14.31 37.72
CA LEU A 32 -2.99 -13.29 36.97
C LEU A 32 -3.59 -12.18 37.85
N ALA A 33 -3.72 -12.38 39.17
CA ALA A 33 -4.27 -11.36 40.07
C ALA A 33 -3.29 -10.22 40.37
N ARG A 34 -1.98 -10.52 40.33
CA ARG A 34 -0.94 -9.65 40.89
C ARG A 34 -0.15 -8.88 39.83
N VAL A 35 -0.24 -9.27 38.56
CA VAL A 35 0.77 -8.83 37.58
C VAL A 35 0.30 -7.66 36.73
N SER A 36 1.05 -6.57 36.86
CA SER A 36 1.25 -5.55 35.83
C SER A 36 2.55 -5.89 35.10
N ILE A 37 2.50 -6.20 33.81
CA ILE A 37 3.66 -6.78 33.09
C ILE A 37 4.65 -5.70 32.62
N SER A 38 4.30 -4.42 32.72
CA SER A 38 5.18 -3.32 32.33
C SER A 38 5.15 -2.21 33.37
N SER A 39 6.30 -1.95 33.98
CA SER A 39 6.45 -0.96 35.06
C SER A 39 6.24 0.48 34.59
N CYS A 40 6.40 0.77 33.29
CA CYS A 40 6.27 2.12 32.75
C CYS A 40 4.86 2.50 32.31
N PHE A 41 3.97 1.53 32.03
CA PHE A 41 2.64 1.81 31.50
C PHE A 41 1.49 1.15 32.26
N ASN A 42 1.75 0.50 33.39
CA ASN A 42 0.77 -0.25 34.17
C ASN A 42 -0.12 -1.20 33.32
N GLN A 43 0.50 -1.93 32.39
CA GLN A 43 -0.22 -2.76 31.42
C GLN A 43 -0.51 -4.17 31.97
N THR A 44 -1.74 -4.64 31.75
CA THR A 44 -2.13 -6.03 32.02
C THR A 44 -1.72 -6.96 30.85
N PRO A 45 -1.68 -8.29 31.05
CA PRO A 45 -1.52 -9.26 29.96
C PRO A 45 -2.44 -9.03 28.76
N LEU A 46 -3.68 -8.64 29.02
CA LEU A 46 -4.66 -8.40 27.97
C LEU A 46 -4.34 -7.16 27.12
N HIS A 47 -3.72 -6.13 27.69
CA HIS A 47 -3.26 -4.96 26.93
C HIS A 47 -2.20 -5.36 25.91
N LEU A 48 -1.20 -6.16 26.31
CA LEU A 48 -0.16 -6.64 25.40
C LEU A 48 -0.72 -7.57 24.33
N ALA A 49 -1.58 -8.53 24.71
CA ALA A 49 -2.22 -9.43 23.74
C ALA A 49 -3.05 -8.65 22.70
N SER A 50 -3.78 -7.62 23.14
CA SER A 50 -4.57 -6.74 22.27
C SER A 50 -3.72 -5.82 21.40
N MET A 51 -2.54 -5.41 21.89
CA MET A 51 -1.58 -4.60 21.12
C MET A 51 -0.86 -5.43 20.06
N LEU A 52 -0.59 -6.71 20.34
CA LEU A 52 0.17 -7.60 19.46
C LEU A 52 -0.70 -8.51 18.56
N GLY A 53 -2.01 -8.56 18.79
CA GLY A 53 -2.94 -9.31 17.94
C GLY A 53 -3.10 -10.78 18.31
N HIS A 54 -2.75 -11.17 19.54
CA HIS A 54 -2.79 -12.55 19.99
C HIS A 54 -4.20 -12.96 20.45
N PHE A 55 -5.07 -13.30 19.49
CA PHE A 55 -6.48 -13.62 19.73
C PHE A 55 -6.69 -14.78 20.71
N GLU A 56 -6.10 -15.96 20.45
CA GLU A 56 -6.26 -17.15 21.31
C GLU A 56 -5.75 -16.89 22.74
N PHE A 57 -4.67 -16.11 22.84
CA PHE A 57 -4.12 -15.69 24.13
C PHE A 57 -5.07 -14.77 24.89
N ALA A 58 -5.69 -13.80 24.20
CA ALA A 58 -6.69 -12.92 24.79
C ALA A 58 -7.95 -13.69 25.24
N GLU A 59 -8.38 -14.69 24.46
CA GLU A 59 -9.52 -15.56 24.79
C GLU A 59 -9.29 -16.34 26.10
N VAL A 60 -8.14 -17.01 26.22
CA VAL A 60 -7.78 -17.74 27.45
C VAL A 60 -7.63 -16.79 28.66
N LEU A 61 -7.05 -15.60 28.46
CA LEU A 61 -6.97 -14.62 29.54
C LEU A 61 -8.35 -14.19 30.05
N LEU A 62 -9.31 -13.96 29.14
CA LEU A 62 -10.65 -13.52 29.49
C LEU A 62 -11.51 -14.64 30.07
N SER A 63 -11.28 -15.91 29.69
CA SER A 63 -11.97 -17.05 30.29
C SER A 63 -11.59 -17.26 31.75
N HIS A 64 -10.35 -16.93 32.13
CA HIS A 64 -9.89 -17.00 33.51
C HIS A 64 -10.13 -15.70 34.31
N LYS A 65 -9.94 -14.54 33.69
CA LYS A 65 -10.00 -13.21 34.33
C LYS A 65 -10.71 -12.19 33.43
N SER A 66 -12.03 -12.27 33.39
CA SER A 66 -12.88 -11.33 32.63
C SER A 66 -12.67 -9.87 33.04
N ASP A 67 -12.31 -9.61 34.30
CA ASP A 67 -12.05 -8.26 34.83
C ASP A 67 -10.94 -7.50 34.07
N PHE A 68 -10.04 -8.20 33.38
CA PHE A 68 -9.02 -7.55 32.56
C PHE A 68 -9.59 -6.72 31.42
N ALA A 69 -10.80 -7.04 30.93
CA ALA A 69 -11.48 -6.22 29.92
C ALA A 69 -11.74 -4.77 30.40
N ASN A 70 -11.84 -4.57 31.72
CA ASN A 70 -12.22 -3.30 32.34
C ASN A 70 -11.02 -2.48 32.81
N ARG A 71 -9.81 -3.06 32.80
CA ARG A 71 -8.62 -2.40 33.31
C ARG A 71 -8.11 -1.38 32.30
N LEU A 72 -7.64 -0.26 32.84
CA LEU A 72 -7.00 0.80 32.08
C LEU A 72 -5.50 0.79 32.36
N ASP A 73 -4.71 1.06 31.34
CA ASP A 73 -3.28 1.31 31.45
C ASP A 73 -3.01 2.73 31.97
N SER A 74 -1.74 3.11 32.09
CA SER A 74 -1.34 4.42 32.61
C SER A 74 -1.69 5.61 31.71
N GLN A 75 -2.24 5.37 30.51
CA GLN A 75 -2.72 6.41 29.59
C GLN A 75 -4.25 6.40 29.51
N GLY A 76 -4.92 5.75 30.47
CA GLY A 76 -6.37 5.58 30.48
C GLY A 76 -6.90 4.65 29.38
N ARG A 77 -6.03 3.90 28.69
CA ARG A 77 -6.44 3.05 27.57
C ARG A 77 -6.82 1.67 28.08
N SER A 78 -7.92 1.13 27.59
CA SER A 78 -8.29 -0.26 27.77
C SER A 78 -7.67 -1.18 26.70
N ALA A 79 -7.77 -2.49 26.90
CA ALA A 79 -7.47 -3.47 25.87
C ALA A 79 -8.23 -3.21 24.55
N LEU A 80 -9.47 -2.71 24.64
CA LEU A 80 -10.31 -2.38 23.48
C LEU A 80 -9.73 -1.22 22.67
N HIS A 81 -9.17 -0.19 23.33
CA HIS A 81 -8.47 0.91 22.65
C HIS A 81 -7.29 0.39 21.82
N LEU A 82 -6.47 -0.48 22.42
CA LEU A 82 -5.26 -1.02 21.77
C LEU A 82 -5.61 -1.94 20.60
N ALA A 83 -6.59 -2.84 20.75
CA ALA A 83 -7.05 -3.69 19.66
C ALA A 83 -7.66 -2.87 18.51
N SER A 84 -8.42 -1.82 18.84
CA SER A 84 -9.07 -0.94 17.87
C SER A 84 -8.05 -0.11 17.09
N ALA A 85 -7.04 0.44 17.76
CA ALA A 85 -5.95 1.19 17.13
C ALA A 85 -5.12 0.31 16.17
N ASN A 86 -4.86 -0.94 16.54
CA ASN A 86 -4.01 -1.86 15.77
C ASN A 86 -4.77 -2.67 14.70
N GLY A 87 -6.10 -2.60 14.66
CA GLY A 87 -6.90 -3.24 13.59
C GLY A 87 -7.31 -4.68 13.85
N TYR A 88 -7.22 -5.17 15.08
CA TYR A 88 -7.56 -6.55 15.42
C TYR A 88 -9.07 -6.72 15.69
N ALA A 89 -9.87 -6.68 14.62
CA ALA A 89 -11.33 -6.71 14.71
C ALA A 89 -11.91 -7.96 15.40
N ASN A 90 -11.20 -9.10 15.34
CA ASN A 90 -11.53 -10.32 16.08
C ASN A 90 -11.40 -10.13 17.60
N ILE A 91 -10.33 -9.48 18.05
CA ILE A 91 -10.12 -9.15 19.47
C ILE A 91 -11.11 -8.07 19.92
N VAL A 92 -11.40 -7.08 19.07
CA VAL A 92 -12.44 -6.07 19.34
C VAL A 92 -13.78 -6.74 19.61
N LYS A 93 -14.21 -7.67 18.75
CA LYS A 93 -15.46 -8.43 18.96
C LYS A 93 -15.45 -9.21 20.27
N LEU A 94 -14.35 -9.92 20.55
CA LEU A 94 -14.18 -10.67 21.79
C LEU A 94 -14.32 -9.78 23.03
N LEU A 95 -13.65 -8.63 23.04
CA LEU A 95 -13.68 -7.68 24.15
C LEU A 95 -15.07 -7.07 24.35
N LEU A 96 -15.79 -6.74 23.27
CA LEU A 96 -17.15 -6.22 23.35
C LEU A 96 -18.14 -7.24 23.93
N VAL A 97 -17.97 -8.54 23.66
CA VAL A 97 -18.78 -9.60 24.28
C VAL A 97 -18.59 -9.63 25.80
N HIS A 98 -17.37 -9.36 26.28
CA HIS A 98 -17.08 -9.35 27.71
C HIS A 98 -17.49 -8.04 28.41
N ASN A 99 -17.27 -6.89 27.77
CA ASN A 99 -17.75 -5.61 28.27
C ASN A 99 -17.93 -4.58 27.15
N GLU A 100 -19.17 -4.45 26.69
CA GLU A 100 -19.57 -3.49 25.66
C GLU A 100 -19.38 -2.04 26.10
N LYS A 101 -19.59 -1.71 27.37
CA LYS A 101 -19.51 -0.32 27.90
C LYS A 101 -18.14 0.33 27.68
N MET A 102 -17.10 -0.47 27.49
CA MET A 102 -15.75 0.03 27.21
C MET A 102 -15.64 0.72 25.85
N CYS A 103 -16.64 0.61 24.97
CA CYS A 103 -16.67 1.32 23.67
C CYS A 103 -16.79 2.84 23.83
N SER A 104 -17.38 3.32 24.93
CA SER A 104 -17.62 4.75 25.19
C SER A 104 -16.65 5.34 26.21
N VAL A 105 -15.77 4.53 26.80
CA VAL A 105 -14.77 5.02 27.76
C VAL A 105 -13.66 5.74 27.00
N PRO A 106 -13.37 7.01 27.29
CA PRO A 106 -12.26 7.73 26.67
C PRO A 106 -10.91 7.43 27.36
N ASP A 107 -9.83 7.53 26.59
CA ASP A 107 -8.46 7.61 27.11
C ASP A 107 -8.11 9.01 27.66
N GLU A 108 -6.87 9.21 28.13
CA GLU A 108 -6.42 10.51 28.67
C GLU A 108 -6.47 11.67 27.66
N ASP A 109 -6.48 11.39 26.36
CA ASP A 109 -6.61 12.39 25.30
C ASP A 109 -8.09 12.55 24.83
N GLU A 110 -9.05 12.07 25.62
CA GLU A 110 -10.48 12.06 25.32
C GLU A 110 -10.84 11.26 24.05
N ARG A 111 -10.04 10.24 23.71
CA ARG A 111 -10.27 9.39 22.54
C ARG A 111 -10.92 8.08 22.94
N THR A 112 -12.04 7.75 22.32
CA THR A 112 -12.68 6.44 22.44
C THR A 112 -11.96 5.41 21.55
N PRO A 113 -12.21 4.09 21.72
CA PRO A 113 -11.72 3.07 20.80
C PRO A 113 -12.11 3.34 19.34
N LEU A 114 -13.32 3.89 19.10
CA LEU A 114 -13.75 4.30 17.76
C LEU A 114 -12.88 5.42 17.19
N HIS A 115 -12.55 6.44 17.99
CA HIS A 115 -11.65 7.52 17.59
C HIS A 115 -10.30 6.95 17.11
N LEU A 116 -9.69 6.06 17.89
CA LEU A 116 -8.42 5.43 17.54
C LEU A 116 -8.48 4.56 16.29
N ALA A 117 -9.56 3.76 16.13
CA ALA A 117 -9.77 2.96 14.93
C ALA A 117 -9.89 3.85 13.67
N VAL A 118 -10.60 4.97 13.77
CA VAL A 118 -10.72 5.94 12.68
C VAL A 118 -9.39 6.61 12.38
N MET A 119 -8.65 7.11 13.37
CA MET A 119 -7.34 7.75 13.15
C MET A 119 -6.38 6.83 12.38
N ASN A 120 -6.36 5.55 12.74
CA ASN A 120 -5.50 4.55 12.12
C ASN A 120 -6.09 3.92 10.84
N GLY A 121 -7.34 4.23 10.48
CA GLY A 121 -7.98 3.74 9.25
C GLY A 121 -8.42 2.27 9.31
N GLN A 122 -8.69 1.75 10.51
CA GLN A 122 -9.00 0.35 10.75
C GLN A 122 -10.46 0.02 10.40
N TYR A 123 -10.74 -0.17 9.11
CA TYR A 123 -12.09 -0.34 8.55
C TYR A 123 -12.94 -1.39 9.29
N ASP A 124 -12.42 -2.60 9.50
CA ASP A 124 -13.19 -3.68 10.12
C ASP A 124 -13.47 -3.41 11.60
N CYS A 125 -12.53 -2.78 12.32
CA CYS A 125 -12.76 -2.35 13.69
C CYS A 125 -13.84 -1.27 13.76
N VAL A 126 -13.82 -0.30 12.84
CA VAL A 126 -14.85 0.75 12.77
C VAL A 126 -16.22 0.15 12.44
N ASP A 127 -16.32 -0.84 11.54
CA ASP A 127 -17.57 -1.52 11.24
C ASP A 127 -18.19 -2.20 12.48
N VAL A 128 -17.35 -2.81 13.32
CA VAL A 128 -17.76 -3.49 14.56
C VAL A 128 -18.12 -2.48 15.64
N LEU A 129 -17.23 -1.52 15.91
CA LEU A 129 -17.41 -0.53 16.98
C LEU A 129 -18.64 0.33 16.75
N MET A 130 -18.93 0.73 15.51
CA MET A 130 -20.15 1.51 15.23
C MET A 130 -21.45 0.73 15.51
N LYS A 131 -21.44 -0.60 15.40
CA LYS A 131 -22.62 -1.41 15.73
C LYS A 131 -22.87 -1.38 17.23
N ALA A 132 -21.82 -1.53 18.03
CA ALA A 132 -21.90 -1.43 19.50
C ALA A 132 -22.23 0.01 19.95
N ASP A 133 -21.59 1.02 19.34
CA ASP A 133 -21.73 2.43 19.73
C ASP A 133 -23.11 3.02 19.39
N SER A 134 -23.82 2.44 18.40
CA SER A 134 -25.20 2.84 18.08
C SER A 134 -26.19 2.55 19.21
N GLU A 135 -25.83 1.68 20.16
CA GLU A 135 -26.64 1.35 21.34
C GLU A 135 -26.31 2.25 22.54
N SER A 136 -25.16 2.93 22.56
CA SER A 136 -24.68 3.78 23.68
C SER A 136 -25.13 5.24 23.66
N ASN A 137 -25.92 5.66 22.67
CA ASN A 137 -26.65 6.95 22.61
C ASN A 137 -25.81 8.26 22.61
N ASP A 138 -24.48 8.21 22.65
CA ASP A 138 -23.65 9.43 22.73
C ASP A 138 -23.12 9.82 21.34
N GLN A 139 -23.77 10.82 20.73
CA GLN A 139 -23.55 11.24 19.34
C GLN A 139 -22.26 12.09 19.18
N GLY A 140 -21.10 11.45 19.34
CA GLY A 140 -19.80 12.01 18.96
C GLY A 140 -19.46 11.87 17.45
N LEU A 141 -20.43 11.45 16.65
CA LEU A 141 -20.27 11.06 15.24
C LEU A 141 -19.73 12.19 14.36
N ASP A 142 -20.07 13.44 14.69
CA ASP A 142 -19.59 14.63 13.98
C ASP A 142 -18.07 14.76 14.09
N LYS A 143 -17.53 14.59 15.30
CA LYS A 143 -16.08 14.58 15.56
C LYS A 143 -15.40 13.44 14.77
N VAL A 144 -16.05 12.27 14.72
CA VAL A 144 -15.55 11.11 13.95
C VAL A 144 -15.47 11.40 12.45
N LEU A 145 -16.50 12.03 11.87
CA LEU A 145 -16.52 12.40 10.45
C LEU A 145 -15.41 13.41 10.12
N HIS A 146 -15.22 14.42 10.97
CA HIS A 146 -14.11 15.38 10.82
C HIS A 146 -12.75 14.68 10.92
N MET A 147 -12.57 13.77 11.87
CA MET A 147 -11.33 12.98 11.98
C MET A 147 -11.06 12.11 10.75
N CYS A 148 -12.09 11.50 10.14
CA CYS A 148 -11.90 10.76 8.89
C CYS A 148 -11.27 11.65 7.80
N VAL A 149 -11.65 12.92 7.73
CA VAL A 149 -11.06 13.87 6.79
C VAL A 149 -9.66 14.30 7.22
N MET A 150 -9.47 14.61 8.51
CA MET A 150 -8.18 15.01 9.06
C MET A 150 -7.08 13.97 8.78
N TYR A 151 -7.37 12.71 9.10
CA TYR A 151 -6.45 11.57 8.91
C TYR A 151 -6.52 10.95 7.51
N ASN A 152 -7.25 11.56 6.57
CA ASN A 152 -7.37 11.12 5.16
C ASN A 152 -7.89 9.67 5.00
N ARG A 153 -8.87 9.27 5.81
CA ARG A 153 -9.46 7.94 5.81
C ARG A 153 -10.75 7.93 5.00
N LEU A 154 -10.63 8.00 3.67
CA LEU A 154 -11.77 8.01 2.76
C LEU A 154 -12.63 6.75 2.89
N ASP A 155 -12.03 5.56 2.97
CA ASP A 155 -12.79 4.30 3.01
C ASP A 155 -13.65 4.19 4.28
N VAL A 156 -13.12 4.67 5.41
CA VAL A 156 -13.84 4.76 6.68
C VAL A 156 -14.92 5.84 6.61
N LEU A 157 -14.62 7.01 6.02
CA LEU A 157 -15.63 8.06 5.80
C LEU A 157 -16.83 7.52 5.02
N ILE A 158 -16.58 6.81 3.92
CA ILE A 158 -17.64 6.20 3.10
C ILE A 158 -18.43 5.19 3.93
N LEU A 159 -17.77 4.33 4.71
CA LEU A 159 -18.44 3.35 5.56
C LEU A 159 -19.43 4.00 6.55
N ILE A 160 -19.00 5.10 7.19
CA ILE A 160 -19.83 5.81 8.17
C ILE A 160 -21.03 6.45 7.48
N LEU A 161 -20.79 7.12 6.34
CA LEU A 161 -21.83 7.80 5.56
C LEU A 161 -22.84 6.84 4.91
N ASP A 162 -22.41 5.65 4.48
CA ASP A 162 -23.29 4.65 3.87
C ASP A 162 -24.24 4.03 4.91
N LYS A 163 -23.81 3.95 6.17
CA LYS A 163 -24.59 3.30 7.25
C LYS A 163 -25.53 4.23 7.97
N ASN A 164 -25.06 5.45 8.21
CA ASN A 164 -25.80 6.44 8.96
C ASN A 164 -26.37 7.42 7.93
N GLN A 165 -27.69 7.51 7.82
CA GLN A 165 -28.35 8.51 6.96
C GLN A 165 -28.21 9.91 7.60
N ILE A 166 -26.98 10.40 7.68
CA ILE A 166 -26.61 11.65 8.36
C ILE A 166 -26.84 12.80 7.40
N ASP A 167 -27.56 13.82 7.87
CA ASP A 167 -27.56 15.11 7.20
C ASP A 167 -26.23 15.82 7.49
N LEU A 168 -25.35 15.84 6.49
CA LEU A 168 -24.01 16.40 6.61
C LEU A 168 -23.98 17.93 6.62
N SER A 169 -25.15 18.59 6.60
CA SER A 169 -25.28 20.04 6.80
C SER A 169 -25.26 20.43 8.27
N GLU A 170 -25.62 19.51 9.17
CA GLU A 170 -25.58 19.71 10.63
C GLU A 170 -24.21 19.41 11.22
N VAL A 171 -23.41 18.58 10.53
CA VAL A 171 -22.05 18.19 10.92
C VAL A 171 -21.08 19.37 10.77
N LYS A 172 -20.95 20.15 11.85
CA LYS A 172 -20.06 21.30 11.95
C LYS A 172 -19.21 21.17 13.21
N ASP A 173 -17.97 21.62 13.14
CA ASP A 173 -17.12 21.72 14.32
C ASP A 173 -17.43 22.97 15.16
N GLU A 174 -16.65 23.19 16.22
CA GLU A 174 -16.79 24.35 17.10
C GLU A 174 -16.55 25.69 16.37
N GLU A 175 -15.78 25.70 15.28
CA GLU A 175 -15.53 26.86 14.42
C GLU A 175 -16.60 27.02 13.32
N GLY A 176 -17.55 26.09 13.22
CA GLY A 176 -18.56 26.03 12.18
C GLY A 176 -18.06 25.49 10.84
N ASP A 177 -16.83 24.97 10.79
CA ASP A 177 -16.26 24.32 9.62
C ASP A 177 -16.96 22.98 9.39
N THR A 178 -17.31 22.73 8.13
CA THR A 178 -17.83 21.44 7.68
C THR A 178 -16.70 20.52 7.27
N ILE A 179 -16.97 19.22 7.13
CA ILE A 179 -16.01 18.26 6.56
C ILE A 179 -15.44 18.66 5.19
N LEU A 180 -16.16 19.50 4.42
CA LEU A 180 -15.66 20.03 3.15
C LEU A 180 -14.61 21.12 3.36
N HIS A 181 -14.76 21.99 4.37
CA HIS A 181 -13.75 22.98 4.76
C HIS A 181 -12.44 22.28 5.15
N TYR A 182 -12.52 21.22 5.98
CA TYR A 182 -11.37 20.38 6.31
C TYR A 182 -10.76 19.72 5.09
N ALA A 183 -11.57 19.12 4.21
CA ALA A 183 -11.05 18.41 3.04
C ALA A 183 -10.36 19.37 2.06
N ALA A 184 -10.89 20.59 1.93
CA ALA A 184 -10.36 21.68 1.15
C ALA A 184 -9.03 22.20 1.72
N GLY A 185 -9.01 22.63 2.98
CA GLY A 185 -7.83 23.17 3.66
C GLY A 185 -6.70 22.16 3.82
N LEU A 186 -7.02 20.89 4.12
CA LEU A 186 -6.03 19.81 4.20
C LEU A 186 -5.70 19.19 2.84
N ARG A 187 -6.30 19.70 1.75
CA ARG A 187 -6.03 19.32 0.36
C ARG A 187 -6.25 17.82 0.10
N ARG A 188 -7.27 17.24 0.75
CA ARG A 188 -7.68 15.84 0.61
C ARG A 188 -8.49 15.63 -0.67
N MET A 189 -7.81 15.73 -1.82
CA MET A 189 -8.41 15.69 -3.17
C MET A 189 -9.49 14.61 -3.37
N GLN A 190 -9.24 13.38 -2.91
CA GLN A 190 -10.19 12.28 -3.13
C GLN A 190 -11.46 12.43 -2.29
N ILE A 191 -11.31 12.90 -1.05
CA ILE A 191 -12.43 13.22 -0.18
C ILE A 191 -13.22 14.40 -0.76
N VAL A 192 -12.55 15.46 -1.24
CA VAL A 192 -13.26 16.57 -1.89
C VAL A 192 -14.04 16.09 -3.12
N LYS A 193 -13.43 15.25 -3.99
CA LYS A 193 -14.14 14.67 -5.14
C LYS A 193 -15.36 13.86 -4.72
N TYR A 194 -15.23 13.05 -3.67
CA TYR A 194 -16.34 12.26 -3.13
C TYR A 194 -17.46 13.15 -2.58
N LEU A 195 -17.12 14.13 -1.74
CA LEU A 195 -18.10 15.05 -1.14
C LEU A 195 -18.80 15.90 -2.20
N VAL A 196 -18.07 16.47 -3.14
CA VAL A 196 -18.63 17.28 -4.23
C VAL A 196 -19.52 16.46 -5.16
N ALA A 197 -19.19 15.18 -5.40
CA ALA A 197 -20.00 14.31 -6.26
C ALA A 197 -21.32 13.88 -5.60
N ASN A 198 -21.36 13.82 -4.27
CA ASN A 198 -22.51 13.29 -3.52
C ASN A 198 -23.36 14.36 -2.82
N ARG A 199 -22.96 15.64 -2.81
CA ARG A 199 -23.68 16.74 -2.14
C ARG A 199 -24.50 17.60 -3.11
N SER A 200 -25.49 18.30 -2.54
CA SER A 200 -26.20 19.38 -3.24
C SER A 200 -25.36 20.66 -3.25
N GLU A 201 -25.48 21.49 -4.29
CA GLU A 201 -24.70 22.73 -4.46
C GLU A 201 -24.88 23.72 -3.29
N ALA A 202 -26.00 23.62 -2.56
CA ALA A 202 -26.29 24.44 -1.39
C ALA A 202 -25.30 24.21 -0.24
N GLU A 203 -24.66 23.04 -0.17
CA GLU A 203 -23.73 22.72 0.92
C GLU A 203 -22.28 23.12 0.62
N VAL A 204 -21.92 23.24 -0.66
CA VAL A 204 -20.58 23.67 -1.10
C VAL A 204 -20.31 25.12 -0.70
N ASN A 205 -21.38 25.93 -0.62
CA ASN A 205 -21.34 27.34 -0.28
C ASN A 205 -21.62 27.61 1.20
N PHE A 206 -21.64 26.59 2.06
CA PHE A 206 -21.76 26.83 3.49
C PHE A 206 -20.57 27.63 4.00
N LYS A 207 -20.88 28.58 4.87
CA LYS A 207 -19.90 29.46 5.51
C LYS A 207 -19.66 28.98 6.94
N ASN A 208 -18.40 28.97 7.34
CA ASN A 208 -18.02 28.80 8.73
C ASN A 208 -18.32 30.06 9.56
N ARG A 209 -17.99 30.06 10.86
CA ARG A 209 -18.22 31.24 11.72
C ARG A 209 -17.44 32.48 11.29
N LYS A 210 -16.34 32.31 10.56
CA LYS A 210 -15.53 33.40 9.96
C LYS A 210 -16.16 33.95 8.67
N GLY A 211 -17.27 33.37 8.20
CA GLY A 211 -17.95 33.77 6.98
C GLY A 211 -17.30 33.24 5.70
N LEU A 212 -16.32 32.34 5.83
CA LEU A 212 -15.55 31.77 4.72
C LEU A 212 -16.19 30.48 4.25
N THR A 213 -16.23 30.29 2.94
CA THR A 213 -16.59 29.01 2.32
C THR A 213 -15.38 28.08 2.20
N ALA A 214 -15.62 26.80 1.91
CA ALA A 214 -14.54 25.86 1.61
C ALA A 214 -13.68 26.30 0.40
N LEU A 215 -14.23 27.11 -0.52
CA LEU A 215 -13.46 27.73 -1.59
C LEU A 215 -12.50 28.80 -1.05
N ASP A 216 -13.00 29.69 -0.19
CA ASP A 216 -12.23 30.80 0.38
C ASP A 216 -11.08 30.30 1.25
N THR A 217 -11.29 29.22 2.02
CA THR A 217 -10.22 28.58 2.81
C THR A 217 -9.03 28.09 1.96
N ILE A 218 -9.25 27.76 0.68
CA ILE A 218 -8.17 27.38 -0.25
C ILE A 218 -7.50 28.62 -0.85
N GLU A 219 -8.24 29.72 -1.04
CA GLU A 219 -7.69 30.95 -1.62
C GLU A 219 -6.67 31.63 -0.69
N GLU A 220 -6.84 31.50 0.62
CA GLU A 220 -5.87 31.95 1.62
C GLU A 220 -4.57 31.11 1.62
N MET A 221 -4.55 29.94 0.98
CA MET A 221 -3.41 29.01 1.01
C MET A 221 -2.47 29.11 -0.20
N LEU A 222 -1.21 28.69 -0.02
CA LEU A 222 -0.18 28.61 -1.08
C LEU A 222 -0.67 27.91 -2.37
N LYS A 223 -0.31 28.50 -3.52
CA LYS A 223 -0.73 28.07 -4.87
C LYS A 223 0.00 26.81 -5.35
N ASP A 224 -0.48 25.66 -4.90
CA ASP A 224 -0.01 24.35 -5.34
C ASP A 224 -0.90 23.76 -6.44
N ALA A 225 -0.35 22.86 -7.27
CA ALA A 225 -1.10 22.21 -8.35
C ALA A 225 -2.37 21.50 -7.84
N LYS A 226 -2.32 20.95 -6.61
CA LYS A 226 -3.48 20.31 -5.96
C LYS A 226 -4.54 21.33 -5.53
N SER A 227 -4.15 22.48 -4.96
CA SER A 227 -5.12 23.51 -4.54
C SER A 227 -5.82 24.13 -5.76
N MET A 228 -5.11 24.30 -6.88
CA MET A 228 -5.72 24.75 -8.14
C MET A 228 -6.72 23.75 -8.73
N GLU A 229 -6.45 22.44 -8.64
CA GLU A 229 -7.42 21.41 -9.08
C GLU A 229 -8.63 21.35 -8.15
N ILE A 230 -8.45 21.44 -6.82
CA ILE A 230 -9.58 21.49 -5.87
C ILE A 230 -10.41 22.75 -6.10
N LYS A 231 -9.77 23.91 -6.28
CA LYS A 231 -10.43 25.18 -6.60
C LYS A 231 -11.32 25.04 -7.83
N LYS A 232 -10.79 24.47 -8.92
CA LYS A 232 -11.58 24.20 -10.14
C LYS A 232 -12.76 23.28 -9.87
N LEU A 233 -12.59 22.25 -9.04
CA LEU A 233 -13.68 21.33 -8.69
C LEU A 233 -14.78 22.03 -7.91
N LEU A 234 -14.44 22.80 -6.88
CA LEU A 234 -15.40 23.57 -6.07
C LEU A 234 -16.13 24.62 -6.90
N VAL A 235 -15.41 25.38 -7.73
CA VAL A 235 -16.02 26.36 -8.66
C VAL A 235 -16.96 25.66 -9.65
N SER A 236 -16.53 24.54 -10.25
CA SER A 236 -17.37 23.79 -11.19
C SER A 236 -18.60 23.13 -10.55
N ALA A 237 -18.57 22.95 -9.23
CA ALA A 237 -19.68 22.40 -8.47
C ALA A 237 -20.65 23.50 -8.02
N GLY A 238 -20.17 24.72 -7.80
CA GLY A 238 -21.03 25.86 -7.49
C GLY A 238 -21.79 26.43 -8.70
N THR A 239 -21.44 26.05 -9.94
CA THR A 239 -22.02 26.63 -11.17
C THR A 239 -22.99 25.71 -11.93
N LYS A 240 -23.22 24.46 -11.51
CA LYS A 240 -23.83 23.42 -12.35
C LYS A 240 -25.37 23.29 -12.28
N LYS A 241 -26.10 23.93 -11.36
CA LYS A 241 -27.58 23.92 -11.34
C LYS A 241 -28.27 25.16 -11.90
N MET A 242 -27.58 26.11 -12.54
CA MET A 242 -28.29 27.19 -13.23
C MET A 242 -29.07 26.73 -14.48
N GLU A 243 -28.92 25.48 -14.92
CA GLU A 243 -29.73 24.86 -15.98
C GLU A 243 -30.33 23.53 -15.45
N GLU A 244 -31.63 23.50 -15.15
CA GLU A 244 -32.39 22.32 -14.67
C GLU A 244 -32.66 21.27 -15.77
N GLU A 245 -32.78 19.99 -15.39
CA GLU A 245 -33.70 18.96 -15.96
C GLU A 245 -33.75 17.71 -15.02
N PRO A 246 -34.83 16.92 -15.01
CA PRO A 246 -35.25 16.08 -13.88
C PRO A 246 -34.52 14.73 -13.78
N VAL A 247 -34.37 14.25 -12.54
CA VAL A 247 -33.57 13.06 -12.18
C VAL A 247 -34.26 11.77 -12.61
N GLY A 248 -33.79 11.17 -13.70
CA GLY A 248 -34.07 9.79 -14.10
C GLY A 248 -33.12 8.78 -13.44
N THR A 249 -33.67 7.65 -13.01
CA THR A 249 -33.06 6.49 -12.32
C THR A 249 -31.84 5.82 -13.00
N GLY A 250 -31.34 6.35 -14.12
CA GLY A 250 -30.14 5.88 -14.82
C GLY A 250 -28.81 6.32 -14.19
N THR A 251 -28.80 7.43 -13.43
CA THR A 251 -27.59 7.98 -12.81
C THR A 251 -27.09 7.13 -11.64
N PHE A 252 -28.01 6.49 -10.91
CA PHE A 252 -27.74 5.65 -9.74
C PHE A 252 -26.92 4.39 -10.09
N ASN A 253 -27.25 3.70 -11.19
CA ASN A 253 -26.51 2.52 -11.66
C ASN A 253 -25.12 2.85 -12.24
N LYS A 254 -24.92 4.08 -12.70
CA LYS A 254 -23.62 4.56 -13.19
C LYS A 254 -22.68 4.92 -12.02
N LEU A 255 -23.24 5.44 -10.93
CA LEU A 255 -22.52 5.80 -9.69
C LEU A 255 -22.16 4.58 -8.83
N LEU A 256 -23.01 3.57 -8.75
CA LEU A 256 -22.68 2.29 -8.10
C LEU A 256 -21.47 1.58 -8.77
N ASN A 257 -21.30 1.81 -10.08
CA ASN A 257 -20.12 1.35 -10.81
C ASN A 257 -18.87 2.21 -10.55
N ILE A 258 -19.02 3.48 -10.18
CA ILE A 258 -17.91 4.35 -9.76
C ILE A 258 -17.46 3.96 -8.36
N THR A 259 -18.35 3.74 -7.41
CA THR A 259 -18.02 3.31 -6.03
C THR A 259 -17.35 1.93 -6.01
N LYS A 260 -17.86 0.95 -6.77
CA LYS A 260 -17.16 -0.34 -6.97
C LYS A 260 -15.79 -0.17 -7.64
N LYS A 261 -15.62 0.81 -8.52
CA LYS A 261 -14.37 1.08 -9.22
C LYS A 261 -13.38 1.85 -8.37
N VAL A 262 -13.83 2.74 -7.48
CA VAL A 262 -13.03 3.44 -6.47
C VAL A 262 -12.59 2.48 -5.37
N ARG A 263 -13.48 1.65 -4.82
CA ARG A 263 -13.13 0.58 -3.87
C ARG A 263 -12.13 -0.42 -4.46
N LYS A 264 -12.29 -0.77 -5.73
CA LYS A 264 -11.32 -1.61 -6.46
C LYS A 264 -10.03 -0.85 -6.77
N PHE A 265 -10.06 0.48 -6.86
CA PHE A 265 -8.89 1.32 -7.12
C PHE A 265 -8.09 1.55 -5.83
N THR A 266 -8.72 1.79 -4.68
CA THR A 266 -8.06 1.97 -3.38
C THR A 266 -7.40 0.68 -2.90
N ILE A 267 -8.12 -0.46 -2.94
CA ILE A 267 -7.53 -1.79 -2.66
C ILE A 267 -6.38 -2.12 -3.62
N PHE A 268 -6.49 -1.68 -4.88
CA PHE A 268 -5.42 -1.88 -5.86
C PHE A 268 -4.25 -0.92 -5.67
N GLN A 269 -4.48 0.27 -5.12
CA GLN A 269 -3.47 1.28 -4.84
C GLN A 269 -2.63 0.87 -3.63
N ASP A 270 -3.26 0.39 -2.55
CA ASP A 270 -2.59 -0.15 -1.36
C ASP A 270 -1.79 -1.44 -1.68
N LYS A 271 -2.38 -2.30 -2.52
CA LYS A 271 -1.69 -3.49 -3.08
C LYS A 271 -0.64 -3.16 -4.14
N MET A 272 -0.65 -1.95 -4.72
CA MET A 272 0.40 -1.47 -5.62
C MET A 272 1.53 -0.84 -4.83
N GLU A 273 1.24 -0.03 -3.82
CA GLU A 273 2.21 0.67 -2.97
C GLU A 273 3.10 -0.33 -2.21
N THR A 274 2.51 -1.39 -1.65
CA THR A 274 3.25 -2.52 -1.07
C THR A 274 4.12 -3.29 -2.08
N ARG A 275 3.67 -3.43 -3.34
CA ARG A 275 4.47 -4.09 -4.39
C ARG A 275 5.62 -3.21 -4.87
N ASP A 276 5.38 -1.92 -4.91
CA ASP A 276 6.31 -0.89 -5.33
C ASP A 276 7.46 -0.75 -4.32
N GLU A 277 7.17 -0.84 -3.02
CA GLU A 277 8.19 -0.98 -1.96
C GLU A 277 9.02 -2.27 -2.11
N THR A 278 8.38 -3.43 -2.34
CA THR A 278 9.13 -4.70 -2.51
C THR A 278 10.05 -4.69 -3.73
N LEU A 279 9.65 -4.02 -4.81
CA LEU A 279 10.47 -3.89 -6.03
C LEU A 279 11.66 -2.96 -5.80
N LEU A 280 11.48 -1.87 -5.04
CA LEU A 280 12.57 -0.99 -4.67
C LEU A 280 13.61 -1.71 -3.80
N VAL A 281 13.15 -2.48 -2.80
CA VAL A 281 14.02 -3.32 -1.96
C VAL A 281 14.78 -4.35 -2.80
N ALA A 282 14.12 -5.01 -3.75
CA ALA A 282 14.79 -5.95 -4.64
C ALA A 282 15.84 -5.27 -5.52
N ALA A 283 15.55 -4.10 -6.09
CA ALA A 283 16.48 -3.34 -6.91
C ALA A 283 17.70 -2.85 -6.11
N SER A 284 17.50 -2.39 -4.87
CA SER A 284 18.60 -1.94 -4.01
C SER A 284 19.51 -3.10 -3.58
N VAL A 285 18.94 -4.27 -3.27
CA VAL A 285 19.71 -5.49 -2.99
C VAL A 285 20.53 -5.90 -4.21
N ILE A 286 19.94 -5.91 -5.41
CA ILE A 286 20.66 -6.27 -6.64
C ILE A 286 21.77 -5.26 -6.95
N ALA A 287 21.52 -3.96 -6.77
CA ALA A 287 22.54 -2.93 -6.94
C ALA A 287 23.70 -3.10 -5.95
N ALA A 288 23.39 -3.41 -4.69
CA ALA A 288 24.39 -3.69 -3.67
C ALA A 288 25.22 -4.94 -4.02
N MET A 289 24.59 -6.03 -4.46
CA MET A 289 25.28 -7.26 -4.89
C MET A 289 26.19 -7.02 -6.10
N ALA A 290 25.72 -6.25 -7.10
CA ALA A 290 26.53 -5.93 -8.27
C ALA A 290 27.73 -5.03 -7.90
N TYR A 291 27.52 -4.08 -6.97
CA TYR A 291 28.59 -3.24 -6.44
C TYR A 291 29.63 -4.03 -5.62
N THR A 292 29.18 -4.89 -4.70
CA THR A 292 30.11 -5.70 -3.88
C THR A 292 30.91 -6.67 -4.73
N SER A 293 30.29 -7.28 -5.73
CA SER A 293 31.00 -8.15 -6.68
C SER A 293 31.96 -7.38 -7.59
N ALA A 294 31.82 -6.06 -7.73
CA ALA A 294 32.81 -5.24 -8.42
C ALA A 294 34.06 -4.97 -7.56
N ILE A 295 33.89 -4.81 -6.24
CA ILE A 295 35.00 -4.68 -5.29
C ILE A 295 35.70 -6.02 -5.10
N SER A 296 34.95 -7.12 -5.08
CA SER A 296 35.45 -8.47 -4.85
C SER A 296 34.92 -9.40 -5.95
N PRO A 297 35.56 -9.44 -7.12
CA PRO A 297 35.13 -10.29 -8.22
C PRO A 297 35.22 -11.77 -7.85
N PRO A 298 34.48 -12.64 -8.55
CA PRO A 298 34.56 -14.09 -8.36
C PRO A 298 35.99 -14.61 -8.40
N GLY A 299 36.43 -15.27 -7.33
CA GLY A 299 37.83 -15.72 -7.17
C GLY A 299 38.73 -14.74 -6.42
N GLY A 300 38.24 -13.54 -6.10
CA GLY A 300 38.91 -12.55 -5.25
C GLY A 300 39.86 -11.61 -5.98
N VAL A 301 40.55 -10.79 -5.19
CA VAL A 301 41.65 -9.92 -5.63
C VAL A 301 42.96 -10.43 -5.04
N ALA A 302 44.06 -10.18 -5.73
CA ALA A 302 45.38 -10.53 -5.23
C ALA A 302 45.71 -9.76 -3.94
N SER A 303 46.08 -10.44 -2.87
CA SER A 303 46.49 -9.82 -1.60
C SER A 303 47.95 -9.36 -1.60
N MET A 304 48.80 -9.97 -2.43
CA MET A 304 50.24 -9.76 -2.50
C MET A 304 50.74 -9.92 -3.95
N ASP A 305 51.90 -9.34 -4.26
CA ASP A 305 52.49 -9.39 -5.60
C ASP A 305 52.95 -10.81 -5.94
N ALA A 306 52.39 -11.40 -7.00
CA ALA A 306 52.64 -12.80 -7.39
C ALA A 306 54.11 -13.07 -7.78
N ALA A 307 54.86 -12.01 -8.11
CA ALA A 307 56.29 -12.07 -8.42
C ALA A 307 57.16 -12.61 -7.26
N SER A 308 56.66 -12.54 -6.02
CA SER A 308 57.42 -12.96 -4.83
C SER A 308 57.43 -14.47 -4.58
N TYR A 309 56.58 -15.26 -5.26
CA TYR A 309 56.45 -16.72 -5.02
C TYR A 309 56.31 -17.60 -6.27
N SER A 310 56.30 -17.04 -7.50
CA SER A 310 56.28 -17.88 -8.70
C SER A 310 57.62 -18.59 -8.90
N VAL A 311 57.64 -19.93 -8.85
CA VAL A 311 58.77 -20.72 -9.37
C VAL A 311 58.97 -20.32 -10.83
N SER A 312 60.19 -19.95 -11.19
CA SER A 312 60.58 -19.56 -12.54
C SER A 312 60.26 -20.70 -13.51
N ASP A 313 59.16 -20.57 -14.26
CA ASP A 313 58.85 -21.46 -15.37
C ASP A 313 59.78 -21.09 -16.54
N PRO A 314 60.45 -22.04 -17.24
CA PRO A 314 61.53 -21.71 -18.19
C PRO A 314 61.11 -20.94 -19.46
N TRP A 315 59.80 -20.69 -19.66
CA TRP A 315 59.27 -20.21 -20.93
C TRP A 315 58.56 -18.85 -20.91
N TYR A 316 58.32 -18.25 -19.73
CA TYR A 316 57.72 -16.90 -19.64
C TYR A 316 58.25 -16.10 -18.45
N PHE A 317 58.89 -14.96 -18.75
CA PHE A 317 59.49 -14.02 -17.79
C PHE A 317 58.45 -12.98 -17.32
N SER A 318 58.32 -12.80 -16.00
CA SER A 318 57.50 -11.82 -15.26
C SER A 318 55.99 -12.09 -15.11
N TYR A 319 55.63 -12.66 -13.95
CA TYR A 319 54.28 -12.62 -13.38
C TYR A 319 54.10 -11.33 -12.55
N PHE A 320 53.72 -10.21 -13.17
CA PHE A 320 53.33 -9.00 -12.42
C PHE A 320 51.81 -9.01 -12.20
N LEU A 321 51.37 -9.32 -10.99
CA LEU A 321 49.99 -9.19 -10.56
C LEU A 321 49.96 -8.31 -9.33
N ALA A 322 49.82 -7.00 -9.56
CA ALA A 322 49.81 -6.02 -8.49
C ALA A 322 48.73 -6.33 -7.44
N PRO A 323 48.99 -6.10 -6.15
CA PRO A 323 47.98 -6.21 -5.09
C PRO A 323 46.70 -5.43 -5.47
N GLY A 324 45.54 -6.03 -5.22
CA GLY A 324 44.23 -5.49 -5.62
C GLY A 324 43.81 -5.83 -7.05
N SER A 325 44.67 -6.44 -7.87
CA SER A 325 44.30 -6.90 -9.21
C SER A 325 43.33 -8.09 -9.16
N SER A 326 42.37 -8.12 -10.09
CA SER A 326 41.35 -9.18 -10.17
C SER A 326 41.95 -10.52 -10.60
N LEU A 327 41.82 -11.54 -9.74
CA LEU A 327 42.24 -12.91 -10.06
C LEU A 327 41.39 -13.50 -11.20
N LEU A 328 40.12 -13.08 -11.31
CA LEU A 328 39.23 -13.44 -12.40
C LEU A 328 39.77 -12.98 -13.75
N ALA A 329 40.21 -11.72 -13.85
CA ALA A 329 40.75 -11.16 -15.07
C ALA A 329 42.08 -11.82 -15.48
N TYR A 330 42.90 -12.15 -14.48
CA TYR A 330 44.20 -12.76 -14.68
C TYR A 330 44.10 -14.20 -15.20
N PHE A 331 43.37 -15.07 -14.50
CA PHE A 331 43.29 -16.49 -14.85
C PHE A 331 42.24 -16.82 -15.93
N TYR A 332 41.22 -15.97 -16.07
CA TYR A 332 40.07 -16.23 -16.93
C TYR A 332 39.60 -14.99 -17.69
N ALA A 333 40.50 -14.35 -18.45
CA ALA A 333 40.23 -13.10 -19.19
C ALA A 333 38.91 -13.10 -20.01
N SER A 334 38.60 -14.18 -20.73
CA SER A 334 37.35 -14.28 -21.52
C SER A 334 36.09 -14.33 -20.64
N VAL A 335 36.13 -15.07 -19.53
CA VAL A 335 35.01 -15.18 -18.59
C VAL A 335 34.86 -13.90 -17.77
N SER A 336 35.99 -13.26 -17.43
CA SER A 336 36.06 -11.95 -16.79
C SER A 336 35.31 -10.89 -17.59
N ASN A 337 35.61 -10.75 -18.89
CA ASN A 337 34.93 -9.78 -19.75
C ASN A 337 33.42 -10.02 -19.78
N THR A 338 33.00 -11.28 -19.88
CA THR A 338 31.59 -11.66 -19.84
C THR A 338 30.93 -11.27 -18.52
N PHE A 339 31.58 -11.58 -17.39
CA PHE A 339 31.13 -11.22 -16.06
C PHE A 339 30.96 -9.70 -15.91
N TRP A 340 31.97 -8.91 -16.28
CA TRP A 340 31.94 -7.46 -16.12
C TRP A 340 30.86 -6.78 -16.93
N VAL A 341 30.65 -7.22 -18.17
CA VAL A 341 29.59 -6.68 -19.04
C VAL A 341 28.22 -6.90 -18.40
N PHE A 342 27.90 -8.14 -18.02
CA PHE A 342 26.60 -8.46 -17.45
C PHE A 342 26.39 -7.87 -16.05
N ASN A 343 27.42 -7.86 -15.21
CA ASN A 343 27.36 -7.25 -13.88
C ASN A 343 27.06 -5.74 -13.99
N THR A 344 27.73 -5.04 -14.91
CA THR A 344 27.51 -3.60 -15.15
C THR A 344 26.12 -3.32 -15.70
N ILE A 345 25.61 -4.13 -16.64
CA ILE A 345 24.24 -4.02 -17.15
C ILE A 345 23.24 -4.18 -16.01
N SER A 346 23.44 -5.17 -15.13
CA SER A 346 22.54 -5.40 -13.99
C SER A 346 22.56 -4.22 -12.99
N PHE A 347 23.74 -3.65 -12.73
CA PHE A 347 23.91 -2.52 -11.83
C PHE A 347 23.21 -1.25 -12.35
N ILE A 348 23.45 -0.89 -13.62
CA ILE A 348 22.85 0.28 -14.24
C ILE A 348 21.33 0.13 -14.36
N ALA A 349 20.85 -1.07 -14.72
CA ALA A 349 19.41 -1.34 -14.81
C ALA A 349 18.73 -1.30 -13.43
N ALA A 350 19.39 -1.75 -12.36
CA ALA A 350 18.89 -1.63 -11.00
C ALA A 350 18.85 -0.16 -10.51
N LEU A 351 19.91 0.62 -10.77
CA LEU A 351 19.93 2.06 -10.46
C LEU A 351 18.87 2.84 -11.26
N SER A 352 18.61 2.43 -12.50
CA SER A 352 17.56 3.02 -13.32
C SER A 352 16.17 2.78 -12.70
N VAL A 353 15.92 1.59 -12.13
CA VAL A 353 14.67 1.31 -11.40
C VAL A 353 14.56 2.19 -10.16
N ILE A 354 15.62 2.33 -9.37
CA ILE A 354 15.65 3.17 -8.18
C ILE A 354 15.43 4.65 -8.54
N PHE A 355 16.12 5.16 -9.57
CA PHE A 355 15.98 6.53 -10.03
C PHE A 355 14.55 6.83 -10.50
N LEU A 356 13.98 5.95 -11.32
CA LEU A 356 12.60 6.06 -11.80
C LEU A 356 11.61 6.08 -10.62
N TYR A 357 11.88 5.31 -9.58
CA TYR A 357 11.05 5.26 -8.39
C TYR A 357 11.15 6.54 -7.54
N VAL A 358 12.37 6.96 -7.20
CA VAL A 358 12.65 8.15 -6.36
C VAL A 358 12.24 9.45 -7.04
N SER A 359 12.31 9.51 -8.38
CA SER A 359 11.94 10.71 -9.15
C SER A 359 10.45 11.08 -9.04
N GLY A 360 9.59 10.25 -8.45
CA GLY A 360 8.17 10.55 -8.27
C GLY A 360 7.42 10.80 -9.58
N ALA A 361 7.99 10.39 -10.71
CA ALA A 361 7.41 10.58 -12.04
C ALA A 361 6.05 9.88 -12.06
N SER A 362 4.99 10.64 -12.29
CA SER A 362 3.62 10.19 -12.05
C SER A 362 3.33 8.85 -12.75
N LEU A 363 3.21 7.78 -11.97
CA LEU A 363 2.92 6.39 -12.38
C LEU A 363 1.57 6.21 -13.12
N LYS A 364 0.87 7.30 -13.44
CA LYS A 364 -0.37 7.30 -14.22
C LYS A 364 -0.16 6.91 -15.68
N GLN A 365 1.03 7.09 -16.24
CA GLN A 365 1.30 6.70 -17.63
C GLN A 365 1.75 5.24 -17.68
N ARG A 366 0.98 4.41 -18.40
CA ARG A 366 1.27 2.98 -18.60
C ARG A 366 2.72 2.76 -19.03
N ILE A 367 3.29 3.64 -19.85
CA ILE A 367 4.66 3.55 -20.35
C ILE A 367 5.67 3.35 -19.22
N PHE A 368 5.56 4.07 -18.11
CA PHE A 368 6.52 4.01 -17.00
C PHE A 368 6.50 2.65 -16.28
N VAL A 369 5.31 2.11 -16.04
CA VAL A 369 5.15 0.77 -15.45
C VAL A 369 5.73 -0.31 -16.37
N TRP A 370 5.63 -0.12 -17.69
CA TRP A 370 6.26 -1.01 -18.66
C TRP A 370 7.78 -0.87 -18.67
N SER A 371 8.30 0.35 -18.54
CA SER A 371 9.74 0.61 -18.41
C SER A 371 10.33 -0.03 -17.15
N ILE A 372 9.67 0.10 -15.98
CA ILE A 372 10.13 -0.54 -14.73
C ILE A 372 10.16 -2.06 -14.88
N ARG A 373 9.09 -2.68 -15.41
CA ARG A 373 9.03 -4.14 -15.60
C ARG A 373 10.08 -4.63 -16.60
N GLY A 374 10.28 -3.90 -17.70
CA GLY A 374 11.31 -4.20 -18.68
C GLY A 374 12.71 -4.06 -18.09
N SER A 375 12.96 -3.00 -17.32
CA SER A 375 14.24 -2.80 -16.62
C SER A 375 14.51 -3.92 -15.63
N MET A 376 13.52 -4.34 -14.83
CA MET A 376 13.66 -5.46 -13.90
C MET A 376 13.96 -6.79 -14.60
N TRP A 377 13.34 -7.05 -15.75
CA TRP A 377 13.62 -8.23 -16.58
C TRP A 377 15.05 -8.25 -17.11
N ILE A 378 15.55 -7.09 -17.53
CA ILE A 378 16.94 -6.91 -17.97
C ILE A 378 17.89 -7.14 -16.78
N THR A 379 17.61 -6.51 -15.63
CA THR A 379 18.40 -6.64 -14.40
C THR A 379 18.56 -8.09 -13.97
N LEU A 380 17.44 -8.83 -13.87
CA LEU A 380 17.46 -10.23 -13.42
C LEU A 380 18.17 -11.14 -14.42
N SER A 381 17.95 -10.94 -15.72
CA SER A 381 18.59 -11.76 -16.74
C SER A 381 20.10 -11.51 -16.78
N ALA A 382 20.53 -10.26 -16.73
CA ALA A 382 21.93 -9.89 -16.68
C ALA A 382 22.62 -10.45 -15.42
N MET A 383 21.97 -10.39 -14.26
CA MET A 383 22.51 -10.97 -13.03
C MET A 383 22.70 -12.49 -13.12
N ILE A 384 21.79 -13.22 -13.78
CA ILE A 384 21.93 -14.68 -13.96
C ILE A 384 23.12 -15.01 -14.88
N PHE A 385 23.35 -14.23 -15.94
CA PHE A 385 24.53 -14.41 -16.80
C PHE A 385 25.84 -14.08 -16.07
N ALA A 386 25.85 -13.04 -15.24
CA ALA A 386 26.99 -12.73 -14.37
C ALA A 386 27.25 -13.87 -13.37
N TYR A 387 26.18 -14.44 -12.79
CA TYR A 387 26.28 -15.60 -11.91
C TYR A 387 26.85 -16.84 -12.62
N GLU A 388 26.42 -17.15 -13.85
CA GLU A 388 26.99 -18.26 -14.61
C GLU A 388 28.49 -18.05 -14.87
N ALA A 389 28.89 -16.84 -15.27
CA ALA A 389 30.30 -16.50 -15.48
C ALA A 389 31.12 -16.66 -14.19
N ALA A 390 30.58 -16.21 -13.05
CA ALA A 390 31.19 -16.37 -11.74
C ALA A 390 31.39 -17.85 -11.37
N VAL A 391 30.35 -18.68 -11.50
CA VAL A 391 30.43 -20.12 -11.21
C VAL A 391 31.41 -20.82 -12.14
N ARG A 392 31.45 -20.46 -13.42
CA ARG A 392 32.40 -21.03 -14.39
C ARG A 392 33.84 -20.72 -14.01
N ALA A 393 34.12 -19.53 -13.49
CA ALA A 393 35.46 -19.13 -13.09
C ALA A 393 35.93 -19.77 -11.78
N THR A 394 35.02 -20.02 -10.83
CA THR A 394 35.35 -20.63 -9.53
C THR A 394 35.32 -22.15 -9.54
N THR A 395 34.76 -22.78 -10.58
CA THR A 395 34.72 -24.24 -10.70
C THR A 395 36.08 -24.80 -11.18
N PRO A 396 36.69 -25.76 -10.44
CA PRO A 396 37.98 -26.35 -10.81
C PRO A 396 37.96 -27.05 -12.18
N LYS A 397 39.02 -26.88 -12.98
CA LYS A 397 39.13 -27.41 -14.35
C LYS A 397 38.95 -28.94 -14.44
N TYR A 398 39.38 -29.70 -13.45
CA TYR A 398 39.25 -31.18 -13.45
C TYR A 398 37.81 -31.68 -13.22
N ASN A 399 36.90 -30.82 -12.72
CA ASN A 399 35.50 -31.14 -12.45
C ASN A 399 34.53 -30.34 -13.35
N GLN A 400 35.04 -29.78 -14.46
CA GLN A 400 34.21 -29.08 -15.45
C GLN A 400 33.26 -30.02 -16.21
N ASN A 401 33.47 -31.33 -16.09
CA ASN A 401 32.58 -32.33 -16.65
C ASN A 401 31.35 -32.55 -15.75
N HIS A 402 30.31 -31.80 -16.10
CA HIS A 402 28.97 -32.28 -16.41
C HIS A 402 27.84 -32.13 -15.41
N ARG A 403 28.04 -31.95 -14.10
CA ARG A 403 26.88 -31.81 -13.18
C ARG A 403 26.59 -30.37 -12.81
N THR A 404 27.51 -29.67 -12.16
CA THR A 404 27.29 -28.32 -11.63
C THR A 404 27.02 -27.30 -12.74
N LEU A 405 27.90 -27.23 -13.75
CA LEU A 405 27.76 -26.29 -14.86
C LEU A 405 26.53 -26.62 -15.74
N THR A 406 26.20 -27.90 -15.89
CA THR A 406 25.00 -28.33 -16.63
C THR A 406 23.73 -27.96 -15.88
N THR A 407 23.68 -28.13 -14.56
CA THR A 407 22.55 -27.71 -13.73
C THR A 407 22.35 -26.19 -13.82
N VAL A 408 23.43 -25.40 -13.73
CA VAL A 408 23.35 -23.94 -13.89
C VAL A 408 22.85 -23.56 -15.29
N ARG A 409 23.32 -24.22 -16.35
CA ARG A 409 22.84 -23.99 -17.73
C ARG A 409 21.37 -24.39 -17.91
N ILE A 410 20.94 -25.51 -17.34
CA ILE A 410 19.52 -25.91 -17.36
C ILE A 410 18.67 -24.84 -16.65
N GLY A 411 19.14 -24.32 -15.52
CA GLY A 411 18.51 -23.21 -14.82
C GLY A 411 18.41 -21.95 -15.69
N LEU A 412 19.49 -21.57 -16.37
CA LEU A 412 19.52 -20.44 -17.31
C LEU A 412 18.50 -20.63 -18.46
N TYR A 413 18.50 -21.79 -19.11
CA TYR A 413 17.55 -22.05 -20.21
C TYR A 413 16.11 -22.07 -19.72
N SER A 414 15.85 -22.58 -18.52
CA SER A 414 14.54 -22.54 -17.88
C SER A 414 14.11 -21.09 -17.60
N TRP A 415 15.01 -20.24 -17.11
CA TRP A 415 14.76 -18.81 -16.94
C TRP A 415 14.46 -18.11 -18.26
N LEU A 416 15.29 -18.33 -19.30
CA LEU A 416 15.07 -17.74 -20.61
C LEU A 416 13.73 -18.19 -21.22
N ALA A 417 13.35 -19.45 -21.05
CA ALA A 417 12.04 -19.95 -21.48
C ALA A 417 10.89 -19.25 -20.74
N LEU A 418 11.00 -19.06 -19.43
CA LEU A 418 10.01 -18.31 -18.64
C LEU A 418 9.90 -16.85 -19.11
N MET A 419 11.02 -16.22 -19.43
CA MET A 419 11.05 -14.85 -19.94
C MET A 419 10.40 -14.74 -21.32
N VAL A 420 10.66 -15.69 -22.23
CA VAL A 420 9.99 -15.77 -23.53
C VAL A 420 8.49 -15.92 -23.35
N ILE A 421 8.02 -16.81 -22.47
CA ILE A 421 6.60 -16.99 -22.16
C ILE A 421 6.00 -15.68 -21.63
N ALA A 422 6.68 -14.99 -20.71
CA ALA A 422 6.22 -13.73 -20.15
C ALA A 422 6.06 -12.65 -21.24
N VAL A 423 7.04 -12.53 -22.15
CA VAL A 423 6.98 -11.62 -23.29
C VAL A 423 5.82 -12.00 -24.22
N LEU A 424 5.63 -13.28 -24.53
CA LEU A 424 4.52 -13.75 -25.38
C LEU A 424 3.14 -13.41 -24.79
N VAL A 425 2.96 -13.60 -23.48
CA VAL A 425 1.71 -13.21 -22.78
C VAL A 425 1.45 -11.71 -22.91
N VAL A 426 2.50 -10.92 -22.78
CA VAL A 426 2.45 -9.47 -22.87
C VAL A 426 2.13 -9.00 -24.29
N VAL A 427 2.80 -9.55 -25.29
CA VAL A 427 2.52 -9.31 -26.73
C VAL A 427 1.09 -9.71 -27.06
N PHE A 428 0.63 -10.88 -26.61
CA PHE A 428 -0.73 -11.34 -26.80
C PHE A 428 -1.76 -10.37 -26.23
N ARG A 429 -1.52 -9.84 -25.02
CA ARG A 429 -2.39 -8.82 -24.39
C ARG A 429 -2.43 -7.53 -25.21
N VAL A 430 -1.29 -7.08 -25.74
CA VAL A 430 -1.21 -5.89 -26.60
C VAL A 430 -1.95 -6.12 -27.91
N CYS A 431 -1.71 -7.23 -28.61
CA CYS A 431 -2.41 -7.60 -29.84
C CYS A 431 -3.93 -7.69 -29.62
N ARG A 432 -4.37 -8.31 -28.52
CA ARG A 432 -5.80 -8.37 -28.18
C ARG A 432 -6.39 -6.98 -27.94
N TYR A 433 -5.65 -6.09 -27.30
CA TYR A 433 -6.06 -4.70 -27.07
C TYR A 433 -6.14 -3.89 -28.35
N THR A 434 -5.14 -3.99 -29.24
CA THR A 434 -5.13 -3.28 -30.53
C THR A 434 -6.26 -3.78 -31.43
N VAL A 435 -6.47 -5.10 -31.54
CA VAL A 435 -7.58 -5.69 -32.32
C VAL A 435 -8.94 -5.18 -31.81
N ARG A 436 -9.14 -5.13 -30.49
CA ARG A 436 -10.39 -4.59 -29.91
C ARG A 436 -10.58 -3.12 -30.24
N THR A 437 -9.52 -2.33 -30.18
CA THR A 437 -9.55 -0.89 -30.48
C THR A 437 -9.84 -0.63 -31.96
N ILE A 438 -9.24 -1.42 -32.86
CA ILE A 438 -9.51 -1.35 -34.30
C ILE A 438 -10.97 -1.74 -34.59
N LYS A 439 -11.48 -2.80 -33.95
CA LYS A 439 -12.89 -3.20 -34.10
C LYS A 439 -13.86 -2.11 -33.63
N THR A 440 -13.59 -1.44 -32.51
CA THR A 440 -14.46 -0.35 -32.01
C THR A 440 -14.39 0.90 -32.88
N VAL A 441 -13.21 1.25 -33.42
CA VAL A 441 -13.06 2.37 -34.37
C VAL A 441 -13.76 2.07 -35.70
N ARG A 442 -13.61 0.85 -36.25
CA ARG A 442 -14.34 0.43 -37.45
C ARG A 442 -15.86 0.44 -37.25
N ALA A 443 -16.36 -0.04 -36.11
CA ALA A 443 -17.78 -0.01 -35.79
C ALA A 443 -18.33 1.42 -35.70
N LYS A 444 -17.57 2.37 -35.15
CA LYS A 444 -17.93 3.81 -35.13
C LYS A 444 -17.91 4.43 -36.52
N SER A 445 -16.93 4.07 -37.36
CA SER A 445 -16.83 4.55 -38.74
C SER A 445 -18.00 4.06 -39.61
N ASN A 446 -18.38 2.78 -39.47
CA ASN A 446 -19.53 2.22 -40.18
C ASN A 446 -20.85 2.87 -39.76
N LYS A 447 -21.09 3.08 -38.45
CA LYS A 447 -22.26 3.82 -37.97
C LYS A 447 -22.32 5.26 -38.49
N LYS A 448 -21.17 5.93 -38.66
CA LYS A 448 -21.11 7.29 -39.21
C LYS A 448 -21.42 7.32 -40.71
N LYS A 449 -21.02 6.28 -41.46
CA LYS A 449 -21.40 6.12 -42.87
C LYS A 449 -22.89 5.81 -43.04
N GLU A 450 -23.46 4.95 -42.21
CA GLU A 450 -24.91 4.66 -42.23
C GLU A 450 -25.75 5.90 -41.91
N ALA A 451 -25.32 6.74 -40.96
CA ALA A 451 -26.00 8.00 -40.65
C ALA A 451 -25.93 9.05 -41.79
N SER A 452 -24.92 8.99 -42.67
CA SER A 452 -24.79 9.91 -43.81
C SER A 452 -25.58 9.50 -45.07
N ILE A 453 -26.15 8.28 -45.09
CA ILE A 453 -26.87 7.74 -46.25
C ILE A 453 -28.40 7.95 -46.12
N VAL A 454 -28.89 8.48 -45.00
CA VAL A 454 -30.31 8.83 -44.85
C VAL A 454 -30.60 10.07 -45.69
N PRO A 455 -31.44 10.00 -46.75
CA PRO A 455 -31.72 11.15 -47.59
C PRO A 455 -32.65 12.13 -46.87
N THR A 456 -32.31 13.42 -46.97
CA THR A 456 -33.13 14.56 -46.58
C THR A 456 -34.33 14.67 -47.53
N SER A 457 -35.33 13.81 -47.37
CA SER A 457 -36.58 13.88 -48.13
C SER A 457 -37.76 14.16 -47.20
N THR A 458 -37.81 15.38 -46.66
CA THR A 458 -39.04 15.95 -46.09
C THR A 458 -39.00 17.48 -46.12
N GLN A 459 -38.78 18.06 -47.31
CA GLN A 459 -39.15 19.46 -47.58
C GLN A 459 -39.56 19.61 -49.04
N ILE A 460 -40.76 19.16 -49.41
CA ILE A 460 -41.45 19.68 -50.60
C ILE A 460 -42.95 19.79 -50.31
N VAL A 461 -43.37 21.02 -50.04
CA VAL A 461 -44.55 21.73 -50.59
C VAL A 461 -45.85 20.93 -50.71
N ILE A 462 -46.83 21.28 -49.87
CA ILE A 462 -48.25 21.34 -50.28
C ILE A 462 -48.80 22.69 -49.80
N SER A 463 -48.68 23.68 -50.67
CA SER A 463 -49.50 24.89 -50.70
C SER A 463 -50.28 24.86 -52.02
N HIS A 464 -51.55 25.27 -51.98
CA HIS A 464 -52.61 25.14 -52.99
C HIS A 464 -53.31 23.75 -52.98
N ASP A 465 -54.64 23.61 -53.03
CA ASP A 465 -55.68 24.57 -53.42
C ASP A 465 -57.12 24.11 -53.04
N GLN A 466 -58.01 25.09 -52.87
CA GLN A 466 -59.48 25.16 -53.13
C GLN A 466 -60.58 24.68 -52.15
N ASN A 467 -61.51 25.64 -52.02
CA ASN A 467 -62.95 25.66 -51.71
C ASN A 467 -63.44 25.70 -50.27
#